data_AF-A0A9D2N352-F1
#
_entry.id   AF-A0A9D2N352-F1
#
_cell.length_a   1.000
_cell.length_b   1.000
_cell.length_c   1.000
_cell.angle_alpha   90.00
_cell.angle_beta   90.00
_cell.angle_gamma   90.00
#
_symmetry.space_group_name_H-M   'P 1'
#
loop_
_entity.id
_entity.type
_entity.pdbx_description
1 polymer ?
#
loop_
_entity_poly.entity_id
_entity_poly.type
_entity_poly.pdbx_seq_one_letter_code
_entity_poly.pdbx_strand_id
1 'polypeptide(L)'
;MGIIKKRDLILAAILLLAAAFLYLYGGRRDSAARAQVTSGGQVIAELDLNQDQELDVTGPQGGRNHLIIKDGRIWCSEADCPDKLCVQQGEKSLDGDTIVCLPNQMAVTILRH
;
A
#
# COMPACT_ATOMS: atom_id res chain seq x y z
N MET A 1 -16.87 15.06 -46.54
CA MET A 1 -17.60 14.20 -45.59
C MET A 1 -17.11 12.77 -45.80
N GLY A 2 -16.14 12.32 -44.99
CA GLY A 2 -15.47 11.03 -45.21
C GLY A 2 -16.43 9.87 -45.02
N ILE A 3 -16.63 9.08 -46.08
CA ILE A 3 -17.48 7.89 -46.08
C ILE A 3 -16.81 6.85 -45.19
N ILE A 4 -17.37 6.61 -44.00
CA ILE A 4 -16.95 5.54 -43.11
C ILE A 4 -17.13 4.22 -43.87
N LYS A 5 -16.03 3.56 -44.22
CA LYS A 5 -16.10 2.28 -44.92
C LYS A 5 -16.44 1.20 -43.90
N LYS A 6 -17.09 0.11 -44.34
CA LYS A 6 -17.47 -1.02 -43.48
C LYS A 6 -16.29 -1.57 -42.66
N ARG A 7 -15.07 -1.48 -43.21
CA ARG A 7 -13.80 -1.81 -42.54
C ARG A 7 -13.46 -0.89 -41.36
N ASP A 8 -13.77 0.40 -41.44
CA ASP A 8 -13.51 1.37 -40.37
C ASP A 8 -14.44 1.11 -39.18
N LEU A 9 -15.68 0.70 -39.45
CA LEU A 9 -16.64 0.29 -38.42
C LEU A 9 -16.18 -0.99 -37.69
N ILE A 10 -15.65 -1.97 -38.45
CA ILE A 10 -15.10 -3.21 -37.89
C ILE A 10 -13.87 -2.91 -37.02
N LEU A 11 -12.97 -2.04 -37.49
CA LEU A 11 -11.79 -1.63 -36.73
C LEU A 11 -12.18 -0.91 -35.43
N ALA A 12 -13.14 0.01 -35.49
CA ALA A 12 -13.63 0.71 -34.30
C ALA A 12 -14.24 -0.25 -33.26
N ALA A 13 -15.01 -1.25 -33.70
CA ALA A 13 -15.59 -2.25 -32.82
C ALA A 13 -14.52 -3.12 -32.12
N ILE A 14 -13.48 -3.53 -32.84
CA ILE A 14 -12.36 -4.31 -32.28
C ILE A 14 -11.59 -3.48 -31.26
N LEU A 15 -11.34 -2.20 -31.55
CA LEU A 15 -10.65 -1.27 -30.64
C LEU A 15 -11.44 -1.05 -29.35
N LEU A 16 -12.76 -0.88 -29.45
CA LEU A 16 -13.65 -0.75 -28.30
C LEU A 16 -13.68 -2.03 -27.45
N LEU A 17 -13.72 -3.20 -28.08
CA LEU A 17 -13.66 -4.48 -27.38
C LEU A 17 -12.32 -4.69 -26.68
N ALA A 18 -11.21 -4.34 -27.33
CA ALA A 18 -9.87 -4.41 -26.72
C ALA A 18 -9.73 -3.44 -25.55
N ALA A 19 -10.26 -2.22 -25.66
CA ALA A 19 -10.26 -1.25 -24.56
C ALA A 19 -11.15 -1.71 -23.39
N ALA A 20 -12.33 -2.27 -23.67
CA ALA A 20 -13.19 -2.85 -22.64
C ALA A 20 -12.54 -4.06 -21.96
N PHE A 21 -11.86 -4.91 -22.73
CA PHE A 21 -11.12 -6.05 -22.20
C PHE A 21 -9.95 -5.59 -21.31
N LEU A 22 -9.15 -4.61 -21.76
CA LEU A 22 -8.09 -4.02 -20.95
C LEU A 22 -8.63 -3.31 -19.71
N TYR A 23 -9.80 -2.67 -19.78
CA TYR A 23 -10.43 -2.04 -18.63
C TYR A 23 -10.91 -3.09 -17.61
N LEU A 24 -11.53 -4.18 -18.07
CA LEU A 24 -12.07 -5.24 -17.22
C LEU A 24 -10.98 -6.16 -16.65
N TYR A 25 -9.92 -6.42 -17.40
CA TYR A 25 -8.90 -7.42 -17.05
C TYR A 25 -7.50 -6.82 -16.79
N GLY A 26 -7.24 -5.57 -17.18
CA GLY A 26 -5.94 -4.91 -16.97
C GLY A 26 -5.76 -4.30 -15.57
N GLY A 27 -6.83 -4.29 -14.76
CA GLY A 27 -6.87 -3.63 -13.45
C GLY A 27 -6.63 -4.53 -12.24
N ARG A 28 -5.91 -5.66 -12.37
CA ARG A 28 -5.52 -6.50 -11.22
C ARG A 28 -4.12 -7.06 -11.40
N ARG A 29 -3.12 -6.19 -11.28
CA ARG A 29 -1.82 -6.64 -10.76
C ARG A 29 -1.91 -6.49 -9.25
N ASP A 30 -2.46 -7.52 -8.62
CA ASP A 30 -2.32 -7.79 -7.20
C ASP A 30 -0.84 -8.13 -6.93
N SER A 31 0.07 -7.16 -7.11
CA SER A 31 1.32 -7.22 -6.37
C SER A 31 0.90 -7.00 -4.93
N ALA A 32 0.68 -8.11 -4.21
CA ALA A 32 0.37 -8.13 -2.79
C ALA A 32 1.42 -7.27 -2.09
N ALA A 33 1.05 -6.03 -1.78
CA ALA A 33 1.94 -5.08 -1.14
C ALA A 33 1.99 -5.51 0.32
N ARG A 34 3.15 -6.02 0.74
CA ARG A 34 3.38 -6.44 2.12
C ARG A 34 4.06 -5.31 2.86
N ALA A 35 3.59 -5.01 4.06
CA ALA A 35 4.27 -4.13 5.00
C ALA A 35 5.07 -5.00 5.98
N GLN A 36 6.39 -4.89 5.94
CA GLN A 36 7.25 -5.53 6.92
C GLN A 36 7.42 -4.60 8.12
N VAL A 37 7.08 -5.08 9.31
CA VAL A 37 7.18 -4.34 10.56
C VAL A 37 8.34 -4.89 11.37
N THR A 38 9.23 -3.99 11.77
CA THR A 38 10.42 -4.30 12.57
C THR A 38 10.39 -3.58 13.90
N SER A 39 10.88 -4.24 14.95
CA SER A 39 11.07 -3.67 16.29
C SER A 39 12.44 -4.09 16.81
N GLY A 40 13.26 -3.14 17.23
CA GLY A 40 14.64 -3.41 17.69
C GLY A 40 15.52 -4.08 16.62
N GLY A 41 15.25 -3.81 15.34
CA GLY A 41 16.01 -4.38 14.21
C GLY A 41 15.61 -5.81 13.84
N GLN A 42 14.59 -6.40 14.46
CA GLN A 42 14.05 -7.71 14.09
C GLN A 42 12.67 -7.57 13.44
N VAL A 43 12.40 -8.38 12.43
CA VAL A 43 11.07 -8.47 11.81
C VAL A 43 10.14 -9.16 12.80
N ILE A 44 9.09 -8.47 13.21
CA ILE A 44 8.09 -8.99 14.15
C ILE A 44 6.77 -9.34 13.47
N ALA A 45 6.48 -8.74 12.31
CA ALA A 45 5.28 -9.00 11.54
C ALA A 45 5.48 -8.67 10.06
N GLU A 46 4.76 -9.39 9.21
CA GLU A 46 4.54 -9.05 7.81
C GLU A 46 3.02 -8.97 7.58
N LEU A 47 2.55 -7.80 7.15
CA LEU A 47 1.13 -7.50 7.03
C LEU A 47 0.75 -7.33 5.56
N ASP A 48 -0.37 -7.91 5.15
CA ASP A 48 -0.94 -7.70 3.82
C ASP A 48 -1.73 -6.38 3.81
N LEU A 49 -1.32 -5.44 2.96
CA LEU A 49 -2.01 -4.15 2.84
C LEU A 49 -3.44 -4.28 2.30
N ASN A 50 -3.80 -5.40 1.66
CA ASN A 50 -5.16 -5.63 1.17
C ASN A 50 -6.13 -6.09 2.27
N GLN A 51 -5.64 -6.36 3.48
CA GLN A 51 -6.45 -6.78 4.61
C GLN A 51 -6.45 -5.70 5.66
N ASP A 52 -7.62 -5.10 5.88
CA ASP A 52 -7.85 -4.14 6.95
C ASP A 52 -7.56 -4.79 8.31
N GLN A 53 -6.62 -4.22 9.06
CA GLN A 53 -6.18 -4.73 10.35
C GLN A 53 -5.46 -3.66 11.16
N GLU A 54 -5.30 -3.91 12.45
CA GLU A 54 -4.57 -3.04 13.37
C GLU A 54 -3.49 -3.85 14.08
N LEU A 55 -2.37 -3.21 14.40
CA LEU A 55 -1.25 -3.86 15.09
C LEU A 55 -0.64 -2.92 16.13
N ASP A 56 -0.58 -3.39 17.37
CA ASP A 56 0.21 -2.75 18.42
C ASP A 56 1.63 -3.31 18.44
N VAL A 57 2.60 -2.41 18.28
CA VAL A 57 4.02 -2.74 18.35
C VAL A 57 4.60 -2.18 19.64
N THR A 58 5.17 -3.06 20.46
CA THR A 58 5.96 -2.67 21.62
C THR A 58 7.45 -2.74 21.27
N GLY A 59 8.13 -1.61 21.44
CA GLY A 59 9.56 -1.48 21.28
C GLY A 59 10.34 -2.17 22.42
N PRO A 60 11.65 -2.43 22.25
CA PRO A 60 12.47 -3.11 23.25
C PRO A 60 12.54 -2.40 24.61
N GLN A 61 12.32 -1.08 24.62
CA GLN A 61 12.32 -0.25 25.83
C GLN A 61 10.90 0.04 26.37
N GLY A 62 9.88 -0.65 25.85
CA GLY A 62 8.49 -0.51 26.29
C GLY A 62 7.70 0.59 25.59
N GLY A 63 8.31 1.36 24.68
CA GLY A 63 7.60 2.35 23.86
C GLY A 63 6.58 1.67 22.93
N ARG A 64 5.48 2.36 22.62
CA ARG A 64 4.35 1.79 21.88
C ARG A 64 4.05 2.56 20.61
N ASN A 65 3.68 1.82 19.56
CA ASN A 65 3.16 2.32 18.31
C ASN A 65 1.91 1.53 17.92
N HIS A 66 0.85 2.21 17.54
CA HIS A 66 -0.39 1.63 17.04
C HIS A 66 -0.45 1.88 15.53
N LEU A 67 -0.41 0.80 14.75
CA LEU A 67 -0.46 0.82 13.29
C LEU A 67 -1.85 0.43 12.83
N ILE A 68 -2.35 1.13 11.81
CA ILE A 68 -3.61 0.81 11.14
C ILE A 68 -3.31 0.55 9.67
N ILE A 69 -3.86 -0.56 9.16
CA ILE A 69 -3.98 -0.85 7.74
C ILE A 69 -5.44 -0.74 7.37
N LYS A 70 -5.74 0.10 6.37
CA LYS A 70 -7.08 0.25 5.84
C LYS A 70 -7.05 0.69 4.38
N ASP A 71 -7.92 0.12 3.56
CA ASP A 71 -8.08 0.50 2.13
C ASP A 71 -6.75 0.48 1.35
N GLY A 72 -5.87 -0.49 1.61
CA GLY A 72 -4.57 -0.59 0.92
C GLY A 72 -3.48 0.35 1.43
N ARG A 73 -3.70 1.03 2.56
CA ARG A 73 -2.79 2.03 3.13
C ARG A 73 -2.44 1.68 4.56
N ILE A 74 -1.22 2.02 4.99
CA ILE A 74 -0.74 1.87 6.36
C ILE A 74 -0.33 3.22 6.95
N TRP A 75 -0.63 3.45 8.23
CA TRP A 75 -0.12 4.59 8.98
C TRP A 75 0.04 4.24 10.46
N CYS A 76 0.85 5.04 11.16
CA CYS A 76 0.90 5.04 12.61
C CYS A 76 -0.18 6.00 13.13
N SER A 77 -1.22 5.48 13.78
CA SER A 77 -2.32 6.30 14.30
C SER A 77 -1.98 6.92 15.65
N GLU A 78 -1.25 6.18 16.48
CA GLU A 78 -0.79 6.63 17.80
C GLU A 78 0.62 6.10 18.09
N ALA A 79 1.41 6.90 18.81
CA ALA A 79 2.67 6.48 19.39
C ALA A 79 2.86 7.20 20.71
N ASP A 80 3.63 6.66 21.64
CA ASP A 80 3.99 7.34 22.90
C ASP A 80 5.29 8.17 22.82
N CYS A 81 6.02 8.08 21.70
CA CYS A 81 7.26 8.85 21.48
C CYS A 81 7.02 10.38 21.55
N PRO A 82 8.01 11.18 21.97
CA PRO A 82 7.81 12.61 22.20
C PRO A 82 7.65 13.42 20.90
N ASP A 83 8.28 13.00 19.81
CA ASP A 83 8.33 13.73 18.54
C ASP A 83 7.13 13.47 17.62
N LYS A 84 6.40 12.36 17.84
CA LYS A 84 5.26 11.89 17.03
C LYS A 84 5.52 11.88 15.52
N LEU A 85 6.78 11.79 15.08
CA LEU A 85 7.13 11.88 13.64
C LEU A 85 6.51 10.74 12.83
N CYS A 86 6.41 9.54 13.40
CA CYS A 86 5.74 8.40 12.76
C CYS A 86 4.25 8.64 12.51
N VAL A 87 3.57 9.35 13.40
CA VAL A 87 2.15 9.73 13.25
C VAL A 87 2.01 10.83 12.19
N GLN A 88 2.90 11.82 12.21
CA GLN A 88 2.90 12.94 11.26
C GLN A 88 3.24 12.52 9.82
N GLN A 89 3.93 11.39 9.63
CA GLN A 89 4.23 10.85 8.29
C GLN A 89 2.98 10.45 7.50
N GLY A 90 1.86 10.20 8.18
CA GLY A 90 0.57 9.91 7.57
C GLY A 90 0.52 8.56 6.83
N GLU A 91 -0.45 8.45 5.93
CA GLU A 91 -0.73 7.25 5.17
C GLU A 91 0.33 6.95 4.10
N LYS A 92 0.72 5.69 4.01
CA LYS A 92 1.70 5.14 3.06
C LYS A 92 1.11 3.96 2.30
N SER A 93 1.51 3.80 1.04
CA SER A 93 1.00 2.73 0.15
C SER A 93 1.91 2.42 -1.03
N LEU A 94 2.95 3.23 -1.26
CA LEU A 94 3.87 3.06 -2.37
C LEU A 94 4.98 2.07 -2.00
N ASP A 95 5.57 1.45 -3.00
CA ASP A 95 6.66 0.50 -2.80
C ASP A 95 7.91 1.27 -2.31
N GLY A 96 8.57 0.74 -1.30
CA GLY A 96 9.68 1.42 -0.62
C GLY A 96 9.27 2.55 0.32
N ASP A 97 7.96 2.86 0.48
CA ASP A 97 7.52 3.75 1.54
C ASP A 97 7.93 3.19 2.91
N THR A 98 8.29 4.10 3.81
CA THR A 98 8.68 3.77 5.17
C THR A 98 7.93 4.60 6.20
N ILE A 99 7.73 4.02 7.38
CA ILE A 99 7.27 4.71 8.58
C ILE A 99 8.26 4.36 9.69
N VAL A 100 8.95 5.37 10.23
CA VAL A 100 9.99 5.14 11.24
C VAL A 100 9.66 5.87 12.54
N CYS A 101 9.72 5.16 13.65
CA CYS A 101 9.69 5.70 15.01
C CYS A 101 11.02 5.37 15.69
N LEU A 102 11.98 6.29 15.60
CA LEU A 102 13.33 6.07 16.11
C LEU A 102 13.36 5.86 17.65
N PRO A 103 12.65 6.66 18.48
CA PRO A 103 12.66 6.47 19.94
C PRO A 103 12.15 5.10 20.38
N ASN A 104 11.12 4.58 19.72
CA ASN A 104 10.54 3.27 20.03
C ASN A 104 11.20 2.12 19.25
N GLN A 105 12.17 2.43 18.39
CA GLN A 105 12.90 1.48 17.54
C GLN A 105 11.98 0.64 16.64
N MET A 106 10.90 1.24 16.15
CA MET A 106 9.96 0.62 15.21
C MET A 106 10.19 1.18 13.81
N ALA A 107 10.17 0.31 12.80
CA ALA A 107 10.11 0.71 11.40
C ALA A 107 9.19 -0.19 10.58
N VAL A 108 8.42 0.42 9.67
CA VAL A 108 7.61 -0.24 8.66
C VAL A 108 8.21 0.03 7.29
N THR A 109 8.30 -0.98 6.44
CA THR A 109 8.69 -0.84 5.03
C THR A 109 7.69 -1.57 4.14
N ILE A 110 7.17 -0.89 3.11
CA ILE A 110 6.31 -1.51 2.11
C ILE A 110 7.18 -2.17 1.04
N LEU A 111 6.91 -3.45 0.77
CA LEU A 111 7.60 -4.29 -0.21
C LEU A 111 6.58 -4.86 -1.20
N ARG A 112 6.77 -4.59 -2.49
CA ARG A 112 6.05 -5.28 -3.58
C ARG A 112 6.94 -6.35 -4.20
N HIS A 113 6.40 -7.55 -4.35
CA HIS A 113 6.99 -8.64 -5.13
C HIS A 113 6.41 -8.69 -6.54
#